data_AF-A0A7S1ZWG6-F1
#
_entry.id   AF-A0A7S1ZWG6-F1
#
_cell.length_a   1.000
_cell.length_b   1.000
_cell.length_c   1.000
_cell.angle_alpha   90.00
_cell.angle_beta   90.00
_cell.angle_gamma   90.00
#
_symmetry.space_group_name_H-M   'P 1'
#
loop_
_entity.id
_entity.type
_entity.pdbx_description
1 polymer ?
#
loop_
_entity_poly.entity_id
_entity_poly.type
_entity_poly.pdbx_seq_one_letter_code
_entity_poly.pdbx_strand_id
1 'polypeptide(L)'
;GPDSGPAGGGSDARIEELVDKLDSRKGALLSSSYEFPGRYARWSLGFVDPPLEINGSGQECKISALNERGTVLLPAVAAAMEGLMEEGVLTDVKVLEREGRVEGVVAPP
;
A
#
# COMPACT_ATOMS: atom_id res chain seq x y z
N GLY A 1 -25.36 -40.41 -3.41
CA GLY A 1 -24.48 -39.48 -4.13
C GLY A 1 -24.23 -38.33 -3.21
N PRO A 2 -23.01 -38.12 -2.72
CA PRO A 2 -22.76 -37.06 -1.76
C PRO A 2 -22.27 -35.84 -2.53
N ASP A 3 -22.49 -34.60 -2.13
CA ASP A 3 -23.30 -34.02 -1.07
C ASP A 3 -23.17 -32.53 -1.40
N SER A 4 -24.21 -31.92 -1.97
CA SER A 4 -24.22 -30.49 -2.28
C SER A 4 -24.47 -29.73 -0.98
N GLY A 5 -23.40 -29.58 -0.19
CA GLY A 5 -23.36 -28.70 0.97
C GLY A 5 -23.53 -27.22 0.56
N PRO A 6 -23.97 -26.34 1.47
CA PRO A 6 -24.33 -24.97 1.14
C PRO A 6 -23.09 -24.20 0.67
N ALA A 7 -23.22 -23.43 -0.41
CA ALA A 7 -22.23 -22.49 -0.91
C ALA A 7 -21.97 -21.40 0.15
N GLY A 8 -21.06 -21.67 1.09
CA GLY A 8 -20.54 -20.68 2.02
C GLY A 8 -19.73 -19.66 1.23
N GLY A 9 -20.02 -18.36 1.41
CA GLY A 9 -19.27 -17.27 0.77
C GLY A 9 -17.78 -17.36 1.09
N GLY A 10 -17.03 -17.96 0.16
CA GLY A 10 -15.63 -18.33 0.34
C GLY A 10 -14.68 -17.15 0.17
N SER A 11 -13.40 -17.38 0.47
CA SER A 11 -12.29 -16.48 0.17
C SER A 11 -12.34 -15.96 -1.28
N ASP A 12 -12.82 -16.78 -2.21
CA ASP A 12 -12.92 -16.46 -3.62
C ASP A 12 -13.94 -15.32 -3.89
N ALA A 13 -15.09 -15.32 -3.21
CA ALA A 13 -16.06 -14.22 -3.34
C ALA A 13 -15.53 -12.89 -2.79
N ARG A 14 -14.68 -12.93 -1.76
CA ARG A 14 -14.01 -11.73 -1.22
C ARG A 14 -12.91 -11.22 -2.13
N ILE A 15 -12.26 -12.12 -2.87
CA ILE A 15 -11.27 -11.78 -3.89
C ILE A 15 -11.97 -11.13 -5.09
N GLU A 16 -13.10 -11.68 -5.55
CA GLU A 16 -13.90 -11.06 -6.62
C GLU A 16 -14.38 -9.66 -6.24
N GLU A 17 -14.95 -9.50 -5.03
CA GLU A 17 -15.36 -8.18 -4.52
C GLU A 17 -14.17 -7.19 -4.46
N LEU A 18 -12.98 -7.67 -4.09
CA LEU A 18 -11.78 -6.85 -4.09
C LEU A 18 -11.35 -6.48 -5.52
N VAL A 19 -11.38 -7.41 -6.47
CA VAL A 19 -11.06 -7.15 -7.89
C VAL A 19 -11.98 -6.06 -8.44
N ASP A 20 -13.29 -6.16 -8.24
CA ASP A 20 -14.26 -5.14 -8.70
C ASP A 20 -13.94 -3.75 -8.12
N LYS A 21 -13.50 -3.70 -6.86
CA LYS A 21 -13.11 -2.44 -6.20
C LYS A 21 -11.81 -1.86 -6.76
N LEU A 22 -10.87 -2.70 -7.21
CA LEU A 22 -9.56 -2.28 -7.73
C LEU A 22 -9.64 -1.64 -9.11
N ASP A 23 -10.73 -1.85 -9.86
CA ASP A 23 -10.94 -1.19 -11.16
C ASP A 23 -11.02 0.34 -11.06
N SER A 24 -11.40 0.87 -9.90
CA SER A 24 -11.61 2.32 -9.70
C SER A 24 -10.93 2.91 -8.47
N ARG A 25 -10.41 2.08 -7.56
CA ARG A 25 -9.83 2.53 -6.30
C ARG A 25 -8.42 1.98 -6.13
N LYS A 26 -7.52 2.81 -5.59
CA LYS A 26 -6.15 2.41 -5.30
C LYS A 26 -6.13 1.21 -4.36
N GLY A 27 -5.25 0.26 -4.64
CA GLY A 27 -5.09 -0.96 -3.86
C GLY A 27 -4.19 -1.95 -4.59
N ALA A 28 -4.12 -3.17 -4.06
CA ALA A 28 -3.38 -4.26 -4.70
C ALA A 28 -4.02 -5.60 -4.36
N LEU A 29 -3.89 -6.54 -5.29
CA LEU A 29 -4.14 -7.97 -5.06
C LEU A 29 -2.92 -8.74 -5.55
N LEU A 30 -2.32 -9.51 -4.65
CA LEU A 30 -1.25 -10.45 -4.94
C LEU A 30 -1.83 -11.84 -4.76
N SER A 31 -1.78 -12.64 -5.82
CA SER A 31 -2.31 -14.01 -5.83
C SER A 31 -1.33 -14.94 -6.50
N SER A 32 -1.13 -16.12 -5.92
CA SER A 32 -0.33 -17.20 -6.53
C SER A 32 -1.23 -18.41 -6.77
N SER A 33 -1.32 -18.85 -8.02
CA SER A 33 -2.20 -19.93 -8.49
C SER A 33 -1.46 -21.24 -8.80
N TYR A 34 -0.15 -21.34 -8.56
CA TYR A 34 0.63 -22.52 -8.92
C TYR A 34 0.60 -23.58 -7.81
N GLU A 35 -0.23 -24.61 -7.99
CA GLU A 35 -0.20 -25.82 -7.17
C GLU A 35 0.89 -26.77 -7.68
N PHE A 36 1.98 -26.91 -6.93
CA PHE A 36 2.79 -28.12 -6.96
C PHE A 36 2.56 -28.86 -5.65
N PRO A 37 2.09 -30.13 -5.66
CA PRO A 37 1.75 -30.85 -4.44
C PRO A 37 2.90 -30.82 -3.43
N GLY A 38 2.64 -30.28 -2.23
CA GLY A 38 3.56 -30.31 -1.10
C GLY A 38 4.67 -29.26 -1.06
N ARG A 39 4.67 -28.21 -1.90
CA ARG A 39 5.70 -27.13 -1.81
C ARG A 39 5.20 -25.69 -1.74
N TYR A 40 4.02 -25.36 -2.28
CA TYR A 40 3.49 -23.99 -2.25
C TYR A 40 2.04 -23.98 -1.78
N ALA A 41 1.75 -23.21 -0.73
CA ALA A 41 0.37 -22.95 -0.30
C ALA A 41 -0.26 -21.90 -1.23
N ARG A 42 -1.52 -22.11 -1.62
CA ARG A 42 -2.33 -21.07 -2.26
C ARG A 42 -2.50 -19.92 -1.27
N TRP A 43 -2.07 -18.73 -1.64
CA TRP A 43 -2.28 -17.53 -0.83
C TRP A 43 -2.71 -16.37 -1.72
N SER A 44 -3.55 -15.53 -1.13
CA SER A 44 -3.99 -14.28 -1.71
C SER A 44 -3.91 -13.21 -0.63
N LEU A 45 -3.23 -12.11 -0.94
CA LEU A 45 -3.16 -10.92 -0.10
C LEU A 45 -3.71 -9.76 -0.92
N GLY A 46 -4.62 -8.99 -0.34
CA GLY A 46 -5.07 -7.80 -1.02
C GLY A 46 -5.70 -6.77 -0.11
N PHE A 47 -5.70 -5.54 -0.60
CA PHE A 47 -6.27 -4.39 0.09
C PHE A 47 -6.73 -3.36 -0.93
N VAL A 48 -7.60 -2.47 -0.47
CA VAL A 48 -8.11 -1.31 -1.20
C VAL A 48 -8.19 -0.13 -0.24
N ASP A 49 -8.19 1.08 -0.80
CA ASP A 49 -8.19 2.34 -0.05
C ASP A 49 -7.01 2.43 0.95
N PRO A 50 -5.75 2.22 0.50
CA PRO A 50 -4.60 2.35 1.38
C PRO A 50 -4.55 3.75 2.01
N PRO A 51 -4.06 3.89 3.25
CA PRO A 51 -4.00 5.19 3.92
C PRO A 51 -2.98 6.13 3.27
N LEU A 52 -1.85 5.59 2.81
CA LEU A 52 -0.73 6.36 2.26
C LEU A 52 -0.35 5.83 0.87
N GLU A 53 0.17 6.73 0.05
CA GLU A 53 0.91 6.43 -1.18
C GLU A 53 2.35 6.89 -1.02
N ILE A 54 3.30 6.05 -1.41
CA ILE A 54 4.73 6.39 -1.49
C ILE A 54 5.10 6.39 -2.97
N ASN A 55 5.62 7.50 -3.45
CA ASN A 55 6.03 7.70 -4.83
C ASN A 55 7.47 8.20 -4.87
N GLY A 56 8.27 7.67 -5.80
CA GLY A 56 9.63 8.13 -6.04
C GLY A 56 9.89 8.31 -7.53
N SER A 57 10.56 9.40 -7.89
CA SER A 57 10.96 9.73 -9.26
C SER A 57 12.32 10.41 -9.26
N GLY A 58 13.34 9.74 -9.78
CA GLY A 58 14.72 10.21 -9.65
C GLY A 58 15.14 10.34 -8.19
N GLN A 59 15.51 11.54 -7.76
CA GLN A 59 15.85 11.84 -6.36
C GLN A 59 14.65 12.36 -5.57
N GLU A 60 13.51 12.62 -6.20
CA GLU A 60 12.32 13.13 -5.51
C GLU A 60 11.55 11.96 -4.91
N CYS A 61 11.23 12.04 -3.63
CA CYS A 61 10.32 11.13 -2.95
C CYS A 61 9.13 11.92 -2.37
N LYS A 62 7.95 11.30 -2.40
CA LYS A 62 6.71 11.88 -1.90
C LYS A 62 5.90 10.82 -1.18
N ILE A 63 5.42 11.16 0.00
CA ILE A 63 4.47 10.35 0.76
C ILE A 63 3.18 11.16 0.94
N SER A 64 2.06 10.67 0.39
CA SER A 64 0.77 11.35 0.39
C SER A 64 -0.29 10.56 1.14
N ALA A 65 -1.11 11.25 1.93
CA ALA A 65 -2.32 10.69 2.51
C ALA A 65 -3.40 10.57 1.43
N LEU A 66 -4.02 9.39 1.36
CA LEU A 66 -5.11 9.09 0.41
C LEU A 66 -6.49 9.12 1.06
N ASN A 67 -6.54 9.12 2.40
CA ASN A 67 -7.75 9.22 3.20
C ASN A 67 -7.42 9.74 4.60
N GLU A 68 -8.44 9.95 5.43
CA GLU A 68 -8.31 10.46 6.80
C GLU A 68 -7.36 9.64 7.67
N ARG A 69 -7.30 8.31 7.48
CA ARG A 69 -6.36 7.46 8.22
C ARG A 69 -4.91 7.79 7.84
N GLY A 70 -4.67 8.13 6.57
CA GLY A 70 -3.38 8.61 6.10
C GLY A 70 -2.98 9.95 6.71
N THR A 71 -3.93 10.89 6.83
CA THR A 71 -3.68 12.20 7.45
C THR A 71 -3.18 12.07 8.87
N VAL A 72 -3.72 11.11 9.65
CA VAL A 72 -3.26 10.81 11.01
C VAL A 72 -1.80 10.33 11.04
N LEU A 73 -1.31 9.70 9.98
CA LEU A 73 0.05 9.16 9.90
C LEU A 73 1.09 10.19 9.43
N LEU A 74 0.68 11.27 8.75
CA LEU A 74 1.61 12.26 8.18
C LEU A 74 2.57 12.90 9.19
N PRO A 75 2.18 13.24 10.44
CA PRO A 75 3.12 13.79 11.40
C PRO A 75 4.27 12.82 11.72
N ALA A 76 4.00 11.52 11.82
CA ALA A 76 5.03 10.51 12.05
C ALA A 76 5.94 10.33 10.82
N VAL A 77 5.36 10.42 9.62
CA VAL A 77 6.13 10.39 8.36
C VAL A 77 7.05 11.60 8.26
N ALA A 78 6.56 12.81 8.57
CA ALA A 78 7.35 14.04 8.55
C ALA A 78 8.56 13.92 9.49
N ALA A 79 8.34 13.51 10.74
CA ALA A 79 9.41 13.31 11.71
C ALA A 79 10.44 12.26 11.24
N ALA A 80 10.01 11.16 10.62
CA ALA A 80 10.92 10.17 10.07
C ALA A 80 11.75 10.72 8.90
N MET A 81 11.14 11.51 8.00
CA MET A 81 11.85 12.13 6.88
C MET A 81 12.83 13.21 7.35
N GLU A 82 12.47 14.00 8.37
CA GLU A 82 13.39 14.94 9.01
C GLU A 82 14.60 14.22 9.61
N GLY A 83 14.40 13.09 10.30
CA GLY A 83 15.51 12.26 10.79
C GLY A 83 16.41 11.75 9.65
N LEU A 84 15.84 11.32 8.53
CA LEU A 84 16.62 10.95 7.34
C LEU A 84 17.41 12.14 6.74
N MET A 85 16.91 13.37 6.89
CA MET A 85 17.63 14.57 6.48
C MET A 85 18.82 14.86 7.41
N GLU A 86 18.64 14.70 8.72
CA GLU A 86 19.72 14.85 9.71
C GLU A 86 20.84 13.82 9.51
N GLU A 87 20.49 12.59 9.10
CA GLU A 87 21.44 11.52 8.75
C GLU A 87 22.13 11.73 7.39
N GLY A 88 21.72 12.76 6.63
CA GLY A 88 22.26 13.07 5.30
C GLY A 88 21.75 12.17 4.17
N VAL A 89 20.72 11.36 4.42
CA VAL A 89 20.05 10.54 3.39
C VAL A 89 19.17 11.41 2.49
N LEU A 90 18.50 12.40 3.09
CA LEU A 90 17.76 13.43 2.37
C LEU A 90 18.49 14.77 2.46
N THR A 91 18.38 15.58 1.42
CA THR A 91 18.93 16.95 1.34
C THR A 91 17.88 18.02 1.58
N ASP A 92 16.60 17.67 1.44
CA ASP A 92 15.48 18.57 1.64
C ASP A 92 14.25 17.76 2.09
N VAL A 93 13.42 18.37 2.93
CA VAL A 93 12.12 17.83 3.39
C VAL A 93 11.10 18.97 3.43
N LYS A 94 9.95 18.77 2.78
CA LYS A 94 8.84 19.72 2.76
C LYS A 94 7.56 19.07 3.24
N VAL A 95 6.97 19.63 4.29
CA VAL A 95 5.63 19.23 4.77
C VAL A 95 4.58 20.14 4.14
N LEU A 96 3.69 19.56 3.33
CA LEU A 96 2.62 20.25 2.62
C LEU A 96 1.28 19.88 3.26
N GLU A 97 1.00 20.42 4.44
CA GLU A 97 -0.16 20.03 5.27
C GLU A 97 -1.50 20.15 4.54
N ARG A 98 -1.71 21.25 3.78
CA ARG A 98 -2.95 21.47 3.01
C ARG A 98 -3.18 20.43 1.93
N GLU A 99 -2.10 19.85 1.41
CA GLU A 99 -2.13 18.86 0.35
C GLU A 99 -2.04 17.43 0.91
N GLY A 100 -1.88 17.30 2.23
CA GLY A 100 -1.79 16.00 2.91
C GLY A 100 -0.58 15.19 2.46
N ARG A 101 0.60 15.81 2.26
CA ARG A 101 1.81 15.09 1.84
C ARG A 101 3.09 15.64 2.44
N VAL A 102 4.11 14.78 2.48
CA VAL A 102 5.50 15.13 2.80
C VAL A 102 6.36 14.77 1.58
N GLU A 103 7.23 15.68 1.19
CA GLU A 103 8.16 15.52 0.07
C GLU A 103 9.60 15.56 0.58
N GLY A 104 10.49 14.86 -0.11
CA GLY A 104 11.91 14.88 0.18
C GLY A 104 12.76 14.70 -1.06
N VAL A 105 14.04 15.08 -0.96
CA VAL A 105 15.03 14.92 -2.02
C VAL A 105 16.17 14.06 -1.52
N VAL A 106 16.38 12.90 -2.12
CA VAL A 106 17.45 11.96 -1.80
C VAL A 106 18.81 12.57 -2.14
N ALA A 107 19.77 12.42 -1.23
CA ALA A 107 21.14 12.84 -1.46
C ALA A 107 21.78 12.07 -2.63
N PRO A 108 22.64 12.71 -3.43
CA PRO A 108 23.39 12.01 -4.48
C PRO A 108 24.33 10.96 -3.86
N PRO A 109 24.61 9.87 -4.60
CA PRO A 109 25.50 8.79 -4.15
C PRO A 109 26.97 9.22 -3.99
#